data_AF-A0A7G8PUV7-F1
#
_entry.id   AF-A0A7G8PUV7-F1
#
_cell.length_a   1.000
_cell.length_b   1.000
_cell.length_c   1.000
_cell.angle_alpha   90.00
_cell.angle_beta   90.00
_cell.angle_gamma   90.00
#
_symmetry.space_group_name_H-M   'P 1'
#
loop_
_entity.id
_entity.type
_entity.pdbx_description
1 polymer ?
#
loop_
_entity_poly.entity_id
_entity_poly.type
_entity_poly.pdbx_seq_one_letter_code
_entity_poly.pdbx_strand_id
1 'polypeptide(L)'
;MRLIYHLLLSVLICAGCSKDPPHNTTPVIPNGGNSGNPGIGSAGYIDPVFLPYVNSFKAEMLSRGVGVDITSLSVTFVDEITIGGGEQFCAYAFNIFGGGNPRIEIKQNAQCWNDRTNKERENLMYHELGHALLGQVHFSQLLPNGMPVSLMCSLVCNNYRVYNKYQSQQRSYYLDQLVNPSTPPPTWSQEKFFSEVITTEDFDLPLEHWEYTIENDPRGTIPYQFYLEDEHTTSPPYSLGIYSNGTATEEGYGYWYKDFEVYNFEYCANIVLKANIITNDLSSGYVALVVDFIEYDGANNPEPFGRYSNVIQDNTNGLQIYADFETTSLCLTSEVEAIRVLFYFKTQVEASVYLDDLRIELFE
;
A
#
# COMPACT_ATOMS: atom_id res chain seq x y z
N MET A 1 5.93 33.46 -12.84
CA MET A 1 6.99 32.82 -12.03
C MET A 1 6.29 31.90 -11.05
N ARG A 2 6.00 30.65 -11.44
CA ARG A 2 5.28 29.67 -10.61
C ARG A 2 6.28 29.02 -9.67
N LEU A 3 6.11 29.21 -8.36
CA LEU A 3 6.85 28.47 -7.33
C LEU A 3 6.29 27.05 -7.32
N ILE A 4 7.09 26.08 -7.74
CA ILE A 4 6.79 24.65 -7.55
C ILE A 4 7.12 24.36 -6.08
N TYR A 5 6.08 24.31 -5.23
CA TYR A 5 6.21 23.76 -3.89
C TYR A 5 6.16 22.23 -4.01
N HIS A 6 7.29 21.56 -3.80
CA HIS A 6 7.29 20.12 -3.53
C HIS A 6 6.67 19.91 -2.14
N LEU A 7 5.36 19.67 -2.12
CA LEU A 7 4.64 19.21 -0.93
C LEU A 7 5.16 17.81 -0.59
N LEU A 8 5.71 17.64 0.62
CA LEU A 8 6.06 16.33 1.16
C LEU A 8 4.77 15.56 1.43
N LEU A 9 4.48 14.63 0.52
CA LEU A 9 3.30 13.80 0.49
C LEU A 9 3.38 12.71 1.58
N SER A 10 2.80 12.96 2.74
CA SER A 10 2.55 11.93 3.75
C SER A 10 1.37 11.07 3.31
N VAL A 11 1.64 10.07 2.46
CA VAL A 11 0.72 8.96 2.24
C VAL A 11 0.42 8.37 3.62
N LEU A 12 -0.85 8.11 3.94
CA LEU A 12 -1.24 7.32 5.10
C LEU A 12 -0.85 5.86 4.85
N ILE A 13 0.45 5.62 4.69
CA ILE A 13 1.05 4.29 4.67
C ILE A 13 0.89 3.84 6.12
N CYS A 14 0.17 2.75 6.34
CA CYS A 14 0.48 1.93 7.50
C CYS A 14 1.94 1.51 7.32
N ALA A 15 2.87 2.32 7.80
CA ALA A 15 4.29 2.09 7.62
C ALA A 15 4.61 0.84 8.41
N GLY A 16 4.66 -0.31 7.71
CA GLY A 16 4.84 -1.62 8.32
C GLY A 16 6.00 -1.62 9.31
N CYS A 17 7.11 -0.96 8.93
CA CYS A 17 8.25 -0.65 9.76
C CYS A 17 8.91 0.65 9.26
N SER A 18 9.11 1.65 10.12
CA SER A 18 9.82 2.90 9.82
C SER A 18 10.86 3.15 10.92
N LYS A 19 12.13 2.99 10.52
CA LYS A 19 13.40 3.22 11.26
C LYS A 19 14.02 1.96 11.86
N ASP A 20 14.96 1.38 11.11
CA ASP A 20 16.11 0.73 11.71
C ASP A 20 17.02 1.80 12.35
N PRO A 21 17.56 1.60 13.56
CA PRO A 21 18.69 2.40 14.02
C PRO A 21 19.87 2.22 13.04
N PRO A 22 20.72 3.25 12.83
CA PRO A 22 21.82 3.17 11.86
C PRO A 22 22.80 2.06 12.24
N HIS A 23 22.65 0.89 11.63
CA HIS A 23 23.58 -0.23 11.77
C HIS A 23 24.65 -0.15 10.68
N ASN A 24 25.82 0.36 11.06
CA ASN A 24 26.96 0.54 10.17
C ASN A 24 27.84 -0.73 10.06
N THR A 25 27.22 -1.88 9.76
CA THR A 25 27.96 -3.14 9.56
C THR A 25 27.35 -3.95 8.44
N THR A 26 28.13 -4.22 7.40
CA THR A 26 27.83 -5.21 6.36
C THR A 26 27.39 -6.54 7.00
N PRO A 27 26.24 -7.12 6.61
CA PRO A 27 25.79 -8.41 7.12
C PRO A 27 26.81 -9.49 6.71
N VAL A 28 27.47 -10.10 7.69
CA VAL A 28 28.20 -11.34 7.48
C VAL A 28 27.20 -12.46 7.70
N ILE A 29 26.72 -13.07 6.61
CA ILE A 29 25.97 -14.33 6.69
C ILE A 29 26.89 -15.35 7.37
N PRO A 30 26.55 -15.89 8.55
CA PRO A 30 27.39 -16.89 9.19
C PRO A 30 27.32 -18.15 8.32
N ASN A 31 28.41 -18.44 7.60
CA ASN A 31 28.66 -19.78 7.10
C ASN A 31 28.58 -20.73 8.30
N GLY A 32 27.75 -21.77 8.22
CA GLY A 32 27.45 -22.74 9.27
C GLY A 32 28.67 -23.46 9.84
N GLY A 33 29.44 -22.73 10.65
CA GLY A 33 30.67 -23.14 11.29
C GLY A 33 30.44 -23.28 12.79
N ASN A 34 30.12 -24.51 13.16
CA ASN A 34 30.09 -25.10 14.50
C ASN A 34 31.01 -24.40 15.54
N SER A 35 30.44 -23.68 16.52
CA SER A 35 31.14 -23.34 17.77
C SER A 35 30.22 -23.17 18.99
N GLY A 36 30.28 -24.15 19.91
CA GLY A 36 30.39 -23.91 21.36
C GLY A 36 29.32 -23.09 22.08
N ASN A 37 28.16 -23.72 22.32
CA ASN A 37 27.27 -23.60 23.49
C ASN A 37 27.29 -22.31 24.35
N PRO A 38 26.33 -21.39 24.16
CA PRO A 38 25.69 -20.62 25.23
C PRO A 38 24.40 -21.33 25.67
N GLY A 39 24.06 -21.24 26.98
CA GLY A 39 23.06 -22.07 27.66
C GLY A 39 21.77 -22.35 26.88
N ILE A 40 21.32 -23.61 26.98
CA ILE A 40 20.09 -24.19 26.39
C ILE A 40 18.97 -23.14 26.30
N GLY A 41 18.91 -22.47 25.16
CA GLY A 41 17.88 -21.49 24.85
C GLY A 41 16.54 -22.22 24.85
N SER A 42 15.56 -21.67 25.54
CA SER A 42 14.19 -22.16 25.47
C SER A 42 13.76 -22.24 24.00
N ALA A 43 13.15 -23.37 23.60
CA ALA A 43 12.49 -23.47 22.31
C ALA A 43 11.57 -22.25 22.09
N GLY A 44 11.60 -21.68 20.90
CA GLY A 44 10.72 -20.59 20.53
C GLY A 44 9.25 -21.03 20.47
N TYR A 45 8.34 -20.07 20.41
CA TYR A 45 6.91 -20.32 20.27
C TYR A 45 6.34 -19.57 19.07
N ILE A 46 5.82 -20.31 18.10
CA ILE A 46 5.15 -19.76 16.91
C ILE A 46 3.65 -20.01 17.08
N ASP A 47 2.85 -18.93 17.17
CA ASP A 47 1.40 -19.05 17.17
C ASP A 47 0.93 -19.84 15.92
N PRO A 48 0.03 -20.84 16.07
CA PRO A 48 -0.41 -21.68 14.96
C PRO A 48 -0.86 -20.93 13.70
N VAL A 49 -1.41 -19.71 13.84
CA VAL A 49 -1.85 -18.89 12.69
C VAL A 49 -0.68 -18.50 11.78
N PHE A 50 0.54 -18.41 12.31
CA PHE A 50 1.73 -18.02 11.55
C PHE A 50 2.49 -19.20 10.95
N LEU A 51 2.23 -20.44 11.41
CA LEU A 51 2.92 -21.63 10.94
C LEU A 51 2.89 -21.81 9.41
N PRO A 52 1.77 -21.57 8.69
CA PRO A 52 1.76 -21.67 7.23
C PRO A 52 2.79 -20.75 6.57
N TYR A 53 2.91 -19.51 7.05
CA TYR A 53 3.84 -18.52 6.49
C TYR A 53 5.29 -18.81 6.86
N VAL A 54 5.56 -19.16 8.13
CA VAL A 54 6.92 -19.50 8.59
C VAL A 54 7.46 -20.75 7.88
N ASN A 55 6.63 -21.80 7.76
CA ASN A 55 7.05 -23.02 7.07
C ASN A 55 7.23 -22.80 5.58
N SER A 56 6.35 -22.00 4.95
CA SER A 56 6.49 -21.62 3.55
C SER A 56 7.78 -20.82 3.32
N PHE A 57 8.08 -19.82 4.15
CA PHE A 57 9.32 -19.06 4.09
C PHE A 57 10.56 -19.98 4.21
N LYS A 58 10.56 -20.88 5.21
CA LYS A 58 11.65 -21.85 5.39
C LYS A 58 11.86 -22.72 4.16
N ALA A 59 10.78 -23.18 3.52
CA ALA A 59 10.86 -23.97 2.29
C ALA A 59 11.41 -23.15 1.12
N GLU A 60 10.99 -21.88 0.97
CA GLU A 60 11.46 -20.97 -0.07
C GLU A 60 12.93 -20.55 0.09
N MET A 61 13.40 -20.40 1.32
CA MET A 61 14.82 -20.14 1.59
C MET A 61 15.65 -21.39 1.30
N LEU A 62 15.18 -22.56 1.72
CA LEU A 62 15.86 -23.83 1.48
C LEU A 62 15.98 -24.13 -0.03
N SER A 63 14.93 -23.87 -0.82
CA SER A 63 14.98 -24.05 -2.28
C SER A 63 16.00 -23.13 -2.97
N ARG A 64 16.39 -22.04 -2.31
CA ARG A 64 17.43 -21.09 -2.73
C ARG A 64 18.79 -21.35 -2.09
N GLY A 65 18.95 -22.48 -1.41
CA GLY A 65 20.20 -22.89 -0.78
C GLY A 65 20.48 -22.23 0.57
N VAL A 66 19.51 -21.55 1.17
CA VAL A 66 19.62 -20.91 2.49
C VAL A 66 18.84 -21.71 3.52
N GLY A 67 19.54 -22.44 4.38
CA GLY A 67 18.92 -23.12 5.52
C GLY A 67 18.66 -22.13 6.65
N VAL A 68 17.39 -21.95 7.03
CA VAL A 68 17.00 -21.15 8.20
C VAL A 68 16.60 -22.04 9.38
N ASP A 69 17.14 -21.74 10.56
CA ASP A 69 16.76 -22.38 11.81
C ASP A 69 15.62 -21.59 12.47
N ILE A 70 14.51 -22.28 12.74
CA ILE A 70 13.31 -21.71 13.38
C ILE A 70 13.09 -22.27 14.78
N THR A 71 14.00 -23.10 15.30
CA THR A 71 13.81 -23.78 16.61
C THR A 71 13.72 -22.79 17.78
N SER A 72 14.46 -21.69 17.70
CA SER A 72 14.43 -20.61 18.69
C SER A 72 13.50 -19.45 18.32
N LEU A 73 12.82 -19.50 17.17
CA LEU A 73 11.98 -18.39 16.70
C LEU A 73 10.67 -18.32 17.48
N SER A 74 10.34 -17.12 17.96
CA SER A 74 9.01 -16.83 18.49
C SER A 74 8.24 -15.89 17.57
N VAL A 75 6.97 -16.19 17.27
CA VAL A 75 6.07 -15.32 16.50
C VAL A 75 4.72 -15.28 17.20
N THR A 76 4.31 -14.11 17.67
CA THR A 76 3.11 -13.96 18.50
C THR A 76 2.32 -12.72 18.13
N PHE A 77 1.01 -12.77 18.40
CA PHE A 77 0.22 -11.55 18.47
C PHE A 77 0.52 -10.76 19.73
N VAL A 78 0.41 -9.44 19.62
CA VAL A 78 0.45 -8.48 20.72
C VAL A 78 -0.64 -7.44 20.54
N ASP A 79 -1.11 -6.85 21.63
CA ASP A 79 -2.05 -5.73 21.57
C ASP A 79 -1.35 -4.46 21.07
N GLU A 80 -0.10 -4.25 21.50
CA GLU A 80 0.72 -3.10 21.13
C GLU A 80 2.19 -3.48 20.97
N ILE A 81 2.87 -2.81 20.03
CA ILE A 81 4.31 -2.87 19.83
C ILE A 81 4.92 -1.61 20.48
N THR A 82 5.69 -1.79 21.56
CA THR A 82 6.11 -0.69 22.45
C THR A 82 7.47 -0.07 22.09
N ILE A 83 7.96 -0.29 20.88
CA ILE A 83 9.28 0.17 20.43
C ILE A 83 9.17 1.48 19.65
N GLY A 84 10.14 2.36 19.86
CA GLY A 84 10.34 3.53 18.99
C GLY A 84 9.41 4.73 19.25
N GLY A 85 8.71 4.76 20.39
CA GLY A 85 7.94 5.95 20.79
C GLY A 85 6.45 5.96 20.40
N GLY A 86 5.89 4.81 20.04
CA GLY A 86 4.42 4.60 20.03
C GLY A 86 3.77 4.52 18.65
N GLU A 87 2.86 3.54 18.57
CA GLU A 87 1.66 3.42 17.73
C GLU A 87 1.71 3.00 16.24
N GLN A 88 2.78 3.19 15.46
CA GLN A 88 2.61 3.06 13.98
C GLN A 88 2.89 1.71 13.31
N PHE A 89 3.42 0.70 14.02
CA PHE A 89 3.81 -0.56 13.38
C PHE A 89 2.72 -1.62 13.44
N CYS A 90 2.58 -2.37 12.35
CA CYS A 90 1.74 -3.57 12.33
C CYS A 90 2.51 -4.83 12.72
N ALA A 91 3.82 -4.86 12.51
CA ALA A 91 4.69 -5.92 12.97
C ALA A 91 6.08 -5.36 13.32
N TYR A 92 6.85 -6.13 14.09
CA TYR A 92 8.25 -5.81 14.37
C TYR A 92 9.05 -7.07 14.66
N ALA A 93 10.20 -7.18 14.01
CA ALA A 93 11.16 -8.26 14.19
C ALA A 93 12.35 -7.85 15.07
N PHE A 94 12.60 -8.66 16.09
CA PHE A 94 13.79 -8.62 16.93
C PHE A 94 14.80 -9.62 16.37
N ASN A 95 15.92 -9.11 15.89
CA ASN A 95 16.95 -9.94 15.31
C ASN A 95 17.84 -10.62 16.38
N ILE A 96 18.56 -11.64 15.92
CA ILE A 96 19.48 -12.47 16.71
C ILE A 96 20.69 -11.66 17.20
N PHE A 97 21.04 -10.57 16.50
CA PHE A 97 22.21 -9.74 16.79
C PHE A 97 22.07 -8.90 18.06
N GLY A 98 20.84 -8.78 18.60
CA GLY A 98 20.56 -8.19 19.91
C GLY A 98 20.91 -9.09 21.11
N GLY A 99 21.45 -10.30 20.88
CA GLY A 99 21.84 -11.25 21.95
C GLY A 99 20.68 -12.08 22.51
N GLY A 100 19.53 -12.09 21.85
CA GLY A 100 18.35 -12.87 22.21
C GLY A 100 17.88 -13.81 21.08
N ASN A 101 16.91 -14.66 21.40
CA ASN A 101 16.22 -15.48 20.40
C ASN A 101 15.47 -14.58 19.39
N PRO A 102 15.45 -14.93 18.08
CA PRO A 102 14.69 -14.18 17.10
C PRO A 102 13.20 -14.17 17.48
N ARG A 103 12.57 -13.00 17.44
CA ARG A 103 11.17 -12.80 17.83
C ARG A 103 10.48 -11.89 16.84
N ILE A 104 9.22 -12.18 16.51
CA ILE A 104 8.36 -11.30 15.71
C ILE A 104 7.08 -11.04 16.52
N GLU A 105 6.70 -9.78 16.64
CA GLU A 105 5.46 -9.33 17.27
C GLU A 105 4.55 -8.72 16.21
N ILE A 106 3.27 -9.10 16.19
CA ILE A 106 2.28 -8.64 15.19
C ILE A 106 1.04 -8.11 15.91
N LYS A 107 0.51 -6.96 15.49
CA LYS A 107 -0.76 -6.44 16.05
C LYS A 107 -1.96 -7.22 15.52
N GLN A 108 -2.83 -7.68 16.41
CA GLN A 108 -4.03 -8.43 16.06
C GLN A 108 -5.26 -7.52 15.88
N ASN A 109 -5.25 -6.69 14.84
CA ASN A 109 -6.42 -5.87 14.48
C ASN A 109 -6.76 -5.99 12.99
N ALA A 110 -7.92 -5.44 12.61
CA ALA A 110 -8.42 -5.38 11.22
C ALA A 110 -7.34 -4.92 10.23
N GLN A 111 -6.77 -3.75 10.51
CA GLN A 111 -5.79 -3.08 9.66
C GLN A 111 -4.45 -3.83 9.55
N CYS A 112 -4.01 -4.57 10.56
CA CYS A 112 -2.68 -5.19 10.56
C CYS A 112 -2.71 -6.67 10.19
N TRP A 113 -3.79 -7.40 10.48
CA TRP A 113 -3.83 -8.83 10.23
C TRP A 113 -5.20 -9.37 9.82
N ASN A 114 -6.27 -9.05 10.54
CA ASN A 114 -7.53 -9.78 10.44
C ASN A 114 -8.19 -9.63 9.07
N ASP A 115 -8.11 -8.44 8.47
CA ASP A 115 -8.76 -8.16 7.17
C ASP A 115 -7.76 -8.28 6.00
N ARG A 116 -6.51 -8.66 6.29
CA ARG A 116 -5.47 -8.83 5.28
C ARG A 116 -5.67 -10.12 4.51
N THR A 117 -5.47 -10.06 3.20
CA THR A 117 -5.45 -11.24 2.35
C THR A 117 -4.28 -12.15 2.71
N ASN A 118 -4.35 -13.43 2.33
CA ASN A 118 -3.22 -14.36 2.55
C ASN A 118 -1.92 -13.87 1.91
N LYS A 119 -2.01 -13.16 0.78
CA LYS A 119 -0.83 -12.63 0.09
C LYS A 119 -0.24 -11.43 0.81
N GLU A 120 -1.08 -10.53 1.30
CA GLU A 120 -0.63 -9.40 2.13
C GLU A 120 0.03 -9.90 3.44
N ARG A 121 -0.56 -10.90 4.09
CA ARG A 121 0.04 -11.55 5.27
C ARG A 121 1.37 -12.23 4.94
N GLU A 122 1.49 -12.89 3.80
CA GLU A 122 2.76 -13.45 3.33
C GLU A 122 3.83 -12.37 3.16
N ASN A 123 3.51 -11.26 2.48
CA ASN A 123 4.46 -10.17 2.26
C ASN A 123 4.98 -9.59 3.59
N LEU A 124 4.07 -9.32 4.54
CA LEU A 124 4.43 -8.87 5.89
C LEU A 124 5.31 -9.91 6.60
N MET A 125 4.86 -11.17 6.66
CA MET A 125 5.60 -12.23 7.36
C MET A 125 7.00 -12.42 6.78
N TYR A 126 7.14 -12.39 5.46
CA TYR A 126 8.42 -12.59 4.80
C TYR A 126 9.36 -11.40 5.01
N HIS A 127 8.84 -10.18 5.08
CA HIS A 127 9.61 -8.99 5.49
C HIS A 127 10.16 -9.16 6.92
N GLU A 128 9.30 -9.49 7.89
CA GLU A 128 9.72 -9.66 9.28
C GLU A 128 10.64 -10.85 9.49
N LEU A 129 10.44 -11.96 8.76
CA LEU A 129 11.36 -13.10 8.77
C LEU A 129 12.70 -12.77 8.12
N GLY A 130 12.73 -11.87 7.14
CA GLY A 130 13.95 -11.29 6.57
C GLY A 130 14.78 -10.57 7.64
N HIS A 131 14.15 -9.76 8.46
CA HIS A 131 14.79 -9.14 9.63
C HIS A 131 15.24 -10.18 10.67
N ALA A 132 14.33 -11.06 11.10
CA ALA A 132 14.55 -11.95 12.24
C ALA A 132 15.55 -13.08 11.96
N LEU A 133 15.49 -13.69 10.77
CA LEU A 133 16.25 -14.90 10.44
C LEU A 133 17.42 -14.67 9.48
N LEU A 134 17.33 -13.66 8.62
CA LEU A 134 18.36 -13.36 7.63
C LEU A 134 19.21 -12.14 8.00
N GLY A 135 18.80 -11.36 9.01
CA GLY A 135 19.52 -10.15 9.40
C GLY A 135 19.46 -9.05 8.34
N GLN A 136 18.47 -9.10 7.45
CA GLN A 136 18.30 -8.08 6.44
C GLN A 136 17.85 -6.77 7.10
N VAL A 137 18.30 -5.66 6.54
CA VAL A 137 17.91 -4.29 6.94
C VAL A 137 17.04 -3.69 5.86
N HIS A 138 16.37 -2.58 6.18
CA HIS A 138 15.56 -1.91 5.16
C HIS A 138 16.36 -1.46 3.94
N PHE A 139 15.72 -1.49 2.77
CA PHE A 139 16.32 -1.12 1.49
C PHE A 139 15.35 -0.30 0.63
N SER A 140 15.57 1.02 0.55
CA SER A 140 14.63 1.97 -0.05
C SER A 140 14.93 2.34 -1.52
N GLN A 141 15.61 1.48 -2.28
CA GLN A 141 15.81 1.73 -3.71
C GLN A 141 14.59 1.28 -4.54
N LEU A 142 14.38 1.96 -5.67
CA LEU A 142 13.35 1.63 -6.65
C LEU A 142 13.97 1.06 -7.93
N LEU A 143 13.25 0.14 -8.55
CA LEU A 143 13.45 -0.34 -9.90
C LEU A 143 13.05 0.75 -10.92
N PRO A 144 13.50 0.66 -12.18
CA PRO A 144 13.17 1.66 -13.21
C PRO A 144 11.68 1.92 -13.43
N ASN A 145 10.81 0.91 -13.22
CA ASN A 145 9.36 1.07 -13.29
C ASN A 145 8.71 1.68 -12.03
N GLY A 146 9.48 2.03 -11.00
CA GLY A 146 9.01 2.60 -9.74
C GLY A 146 8.68 1.57 -8.64
N MET A 147 8.72 0.27 -8.93
CA MET A 147 8.54 -0.79 -7.91
C MET A 147 9.74 -0.83 -6.95
N PRO A 148 9.61 -1.26 -5.69
CA PRO A 148 10.76 -1.41 -4.80
C PRO A 148 11.74 -2.47 -5.32
N VAL A 149 13.04 -2.30 -5.05
CA VAL A 149 14.05 -3.31 -5.41
C VAL A 149 13.95 -4.55 -4.52
N SER A 150 13.48 -4.40 -3.29
CA SER A 150 13.49 -5.44 -2.25
C SER A 150 12.15 -5.54 -1.52
N LEU A 151 11.82 -6.73 -1.03
CA LEU A 151 10.76 -6.92 -0.04
C LEU A 151 11.07 -6.23 1.30
N MET A 152 12.35 -5.95 1.57
CA MET A 152 12.82 -5.20 2.74
C MET A 152 12.63 -3.69 2.57
N CYS A 153 11.78 -3.23 1.67
CA CYS A 153 11.58 -1.81 1.44
C CYS A 153 10.98 -1.11 2.67
N SER A 154 11.37 0.13 2.88
CA SER A 154 10.75 1.03 3.86
C SER A 154 10.66 2.43 3.28
N LEU A 155 9.65 3.18 3.71
CA LEU A 155 9.31 4.55 3.27
C LEU A 155 8.85 4.68 1.80
N VAL A 156 9.37 3.84 0.90
CA VAL A 156 9.10 3.88 -0.54
C VAL A 156 8.04 2.87 -0.99
N CYS A 157 7.53 2.06 -0.06
CA CYS A 157 6.57 1.01 -0.36
C CYS A 157 5.63 0.74 0.81
N ASN A 158 4.57 -0.02 0.53
CA ASN A 158 3.74 -0.66 1.53
C ASN A 158 4.08 -2.16 1.58
N ASN A 159 4.57 -2.64 2.73
CA ASN A 159 4.99 -4.03 2.91
C ASN A 159 3.87 -5.06 2.67
N TYR A 160 2.60 -4.67 2.71
CA TYR A 160 1.50 -5.55 2.33
C TYR A 160 1.36 -5.73 0.82
N ARG A 161 1.86 -4.79 0.01
CA ARG A 161 1.54 -4.66 -1.43
C ARG A 161 2.76 -4.71 -2.34
N VAL A 162 3.84 -5.35 -1.90
CA VAL A 162 5.05 -5.51 -2.73
C VAL A 162 4.78 -6.42 -3.95
N TYR A 163 3.93 -7.43 -3.78
CA TYR A 163 3.35 -8.22 -4.87
C TYR A 163 1.98 -8.80 -4.48
N ASN A 164 1.15 -9.15 -5.47
CA ASN A 164 -0.19 -9.74 -5.28
C ASN A 164 -0.27 -11.21 -5.75
N LYS A 165 -1.48 -11.80 -5.73
CA LYS A 165 -1.70 -13.22 -6.06
C LYS A 165 -1.39 -13.60 -7.52
N TYR A 166 -1.41 -12.62 -8.43
CA TYR A 166 -1.13 -12.80 -9.87
C TYR A 166 0.32 -12.47 -10.26
N GLN A 167 1.09 -11.94 -9.31
CA GLN A 167 2.46 -11.47 -9.53
C GLN A 167 3.50 -12.52 -9.13
N SER A 168 3.41 -13.72 -9.73
CA SER A 168 4.30 -14.85 -9.42
C SER A 168 5.77 -14.58 -9.78
N GLN A 169 6.03 -13.83 -10.86
CA GLN A 169 7.38 -13.46 -11.28
C GLN A 169 8.03 -12.48 -10.29
N GLN A 170 7.25 -11.50 -9.80
CA GLN A 170 7.66 -10.53 -8.78
C GLN A 170 7.95 -11.26 -7.47
N ARG A 171 7.06 -12.15 -7.04
CA ARG A 171 7.28 -12.99 -5.86
C ARG A 171 8.62 -13.73 -5.95
N SER A 172 8.89 -14.38 -7.09
CA SER A 172 10.17 -15.09 -7.29
C SER A 172 11.35 -14.14 -7.18
N TYR A 173 11.32 -13.01 -7.91
CA TYR A 173 12.37 -12.00 -7.89
C TYR A 173 12.67 -11.48 -6.47
N TYR A 174 11.65 -11.12 -5.70
CA TYR A 174 11.84 -10.59 -4.35
C TYR A 174 12.43 -11.62 -3.39
N LEU A 175 12.05 -12.89 -3.53
CA LEU A 175 12.64 -13.97 -2.74
C LEU A 175 14.09 -14.27 -3.14
N ASP A 176 14.41 -14.16 -4.43
CA ASP A 176 15.80 -14.27 -4.91
C ASP A 176 16.64 -13.08 -4.42
N GLN A 177 16.08 -11.87 -4.44
CA GLN A 177 16.72 -10.66 -3.94
C GLN A 177 16.96 -10.72 -2.42
N LEU A 178 16.02 -11.30 -1.66
CA LEU A 178 16.12 -11.44 -0.21
C LEU A 178 17.31 -12.33 0.21
N VAL A 179 17.66 -13.35 -0.58
CA VAL A 179 18.83 -14.21 -0.34
C VAL A 179 20.10 -13.68 -1.01
N ASN A 180 19.96 -12.94 -2.10
CA ASN A 180 21.07 -12.40 -2.89
C ASN A 180 20.79 -10.94 -3.30
N PRO A 181 21.36 -9.96 -2.57
CA PRO A 181 21.21 -8.54 -2.89
C PRO A 181 21.73 -8.14 -4.27
N SER A 182 22.52 -8.99 -4.94
CA SER A 182 23.02 -8.77 -6.31
C SER A 182 22.10 -9.34 -7.40
N THR A 183 20.87 -9.76 -7.05
CA THR A 183 19.87 -10.22 -8.02
C THR A 183 19.61 -9.11 -9.04
N PRO A 184 19.82 -9.35 -10.35
CA PRO A 184 19.66 -8.31 -11.36
C PRO A 184 18.19 -7.91 -11.51
N PRO A 185 17.91 -6.65 -11.89
CA PRO A 185 16.56 -6.22 -12.22
C PRO A 185 15.94 -7.11 -13.31
N PRO A 186 14.69 -7.59 -13.12
CA PRO A 186 14.00 -8.43 -14.09
C PRO A 186 13.49 -7.59 -15.26
N THR A 187 13.18 -8.21 -16.40
CA THR A 187 12.73 -7.50 -17.61
C THR A 187 11.43 -6.73 -17.42
N TRP A 188 10.50 -7.22 -16.59
CA TRP A 188 9.25 -6.52 -16.27
C TRP A 188 9.46 -5.21 -15.48
N SER A 189 10.66 -4.99 -14.95
CA SER A 189 10.99 -3.83 -14.12
C SER A 189 11.56 -2.63 -14.89
N GLN A 190 11.63 -2.72 -16.23
CA GLN A 190 12.12 -1.64 -17.09
C GLN A 190 11.27 -0.38 -16.99
N GLU A 191 11.89 0.77 -17.28
CA GLU A 191 11.21 2.07 -17.30
C GLU A 191 10.01 2.02 -18.24
N LYS A 192 8.91 2.64 -17.81
CA LYS A 192 7.63 2.64 -18.51
C LYS A 192 7.42 3.97 -19.19
N PHE A 193 7.01 3.95 -20.45
CA PHE A 193 6.81 5.15 -21.25
C PHE A 193 5.33 5.35 -21.54
N PHE A 194 4.91 6.61 -21.65
CA PHE A 194 3.55 6.94 -22.03
C PHE A 194 3.18 6.22 -23.33
N SER A 195 2.10 5.44 -23.28
CA SER A 195 1.57 4.69 -24.42
C SER A 195 0.34 5.43 -24.96
N GLU A 196 -0.71 5.56 -24.13
CA GLU A 196 -1.97 6.18 -24.54
C GLU A 196 -2.76 6.82 -23.39
N VAL A 197 -3.78 7.60 -23.75
CA VAL A 197 -4.83 8.06 -22.83
C VAL A 197 -5.99 7.08 -22.94
N ILE A 198 -6.30 6.38 -21.84
CA ILE A 198 -7.43 5.46 -21.79
C ILE A 198 -8.74 6.25 -21.82
N THR A 199 -8.83 7.29 -20.99
CA THR A 199 -10.02 8.15 -20.94
C THR A 199 -9.69 9.53 -20.35
N THR A 200 -10.60 10.47 -20.58
CA THR A 200 -10.67 11.77 -19.91
C THR A 200 -12.12 12.01 -19.53
N GLU A 201 -12.35 12.39 -18.28
CA GLU A 201 -13.65 12.75 -17.74
C GLU A 201 -13.65 14.26 -17.48
N ASP A 202 -14.49 14.97 -18.25
CA ASP A 202 -14.80 16.40 -18.15
C ASP A 202 -16.14 16.65 -17.42
N PHE A 203 -16.85 15.57 -17.07
CA PHE A 203 -18.12 15.57 -16.37
C PHE A 203 -19.24 16.33 -17.11
N ASP A 204 -19.17 16.43 -18.45
CA ASP A 204 -20.11 17.14 -19.34
C ASP A 204 -21.52 16.53 -19.43
N LEU A 205 -21.63 15.23 -19.16
CA LEU A 205 -22.85 14.44 -19.34
C LEU A 205 -23.48 14.10 -17.97
N PRO A 206 -24.80 13.82 -17.91
CA PRO A 206 -25.44 13.43 -16.66
C PRO A 206 -24.77 12.19 -16.06
N LEU A 207 -23.92 12.38 -15.02
CA LEU A 207 -23.19 11.40 -14.17
C LEU A 207 -23.18 9.93 -14.66
N GLU A 208 -22.89 9.69 -15.93
CA GLU A 208 -23.19 8.39 -16.51
C GLU A 208 -22.18 7.40 -15.95
N HIS A 209 -22.68 6.43 -15.18
CA HIS A 209 -21.91 5.39 -14.48
C HIS A 209 -21.05 5.86 -13.30
N TRP A 210 -21.14 7.13 -12.90
CA TRP A 210 -20.59 7.55 -11.61
C TRP A 210 -21.57 7.20 -10.50
N GLU A 211 -21.13 6.35 -9.58
CA GLU A 211 -21.88 5.92 -8.42
C GLU A 211 -21.27 6.53 -7.14
N TYR A 212 -22.05 6.63 -6.08
CA TYR A 212 -21.56 7.12 -4.79
C TYR A 212 -22.04 6.22 -3.66
N THR A 213 -21.28 6.22 -2.57
CA THR A 213 -21.66 5.49 -1.36
C THR A 213 -21.08 6.15 -0.11
N ILE A 214 -21.64 5.78 1.04
CA ILE A 214 -21.20 6.16 2.38
C ILE A 214 -20.96 4.87 3.15
N GLU A 215 -19.78 4.74 3.75
CA GLU A 215 -19.42 3.57 4.56
C GLU A 215 -19.18 3.96 6.01
N ASN A 216 -19.33 2.98 6.91
CA ASN A 216 -19.05 3.07 8.35
C ASN A 216 -19.78 4.21 9.10
N ASP A 217 -21.04 4.48 8.71
CA ASP A 217 -21.95 5.31 9.50
C ASP A 217 -22.99 4.46 10.25
N PRO A 218 -22.67 3.94 11.45
CA PRO A 218 -23.58 3.11 12.24
C PRO A 218 -24.81 3.87 12.75
N ARG A 219 -24.84 5.20 12.66
CA ARG A 219 -25.96 6.03 13.15
C ARG A 219 -27.05 6.22 12.10
N GLY A 220 -26.81 5.82 10.85
CA GLY A 220 -27.70 6.12 9.74
C GLY A 220 -27.86 7.63 9.48
N THR A 221 -26.92 8.43 9.97
CA THR A 221 -26.81 9.83 9.55
C THR A 221 -26.41 9.85 8.07
N ILE A 222 -26.78 10.92 7.35
CA ILE A 222 -26.29 11.14 5.97
C ILE A 222 -25.31 12.31 6.07
N PRO A 223 -24.05 12.05 6.51
CA PRO A 223 -23.09 13.12 6.77
C PRO A 223 -22.52 13.70 5.48
N TYR A 224 -22.62 12.98 4.37
CA TYR A 224 -22.10 13.38 3.06
C TYR A 224 -23.21 13.62 2.04
N GLN A 225 -23.06 14.65 1.22
CA GLN A 225 -23.89 14.94 0.05
C GLN A 225 -23.03 14.94 -1.20
N PHE A 226 -23.58 14.39 -2.28
CA PHE A 226 -22.90 14.15 -3.55
C PHE A 226 -23.63 14.93 -4.64
N TYR A 227 -22.89 15.72 -5.44
CA TYR A 227 -23.49 16.61 -6.44
C TYR A 227 -22.50 16.93 -7.57
N LEU A 228 -23.04 17.48 -8.67
CA LEU A 228 -22.25 18.15 -9.71
C LEU A 228 -22.15 19.64 -9.37
N GLU A 229 -20.96 20.21 -9.54
CA GLU A 229 -20.65 21.61 -9.22
C GLU A 229 -20.17 22.35 -10.48
N ASP A 230 -20.74 23.51 -10.78
CA ASP A 230 -20.38 24.34 -11.93
C ASP A 230 -19.50 25.56 -11.57
N GLU A 231 -19.45 25.97 -10.31
CA GLU A 231 -18.65 27.12 -9.88
C GLU A 231 -17.17 26.78 -9.61
N HIS A 232 -16.88 25.53 -9.22
CA HIS A 232 -15.54 25.07 -8.83
C HIS A 232 -14.92 24.15 -9.89
N THR A 233 -14.88 24.63 -11.12
CA THR A 233 -14.33 23.91 -12.26
C THR A 233 -13.04 24.56 -12.78
N THR A 234 -12.09 23.72 -13.16
CA THR A 234 -10.94 24.06 -14.00
C THR A 234 -11.21 23.81 -15.48
N SER A 235 -12.12 22.90 -15.80
CA SER A 235 -12.63 22.65 -17.14
C SER A 235 -14.17 22.70 -17.15
N PRO A 236 -14.81 23.36 -18.13
CA PRO A 236 -16.27 23.34 -18.22
C PRO A 236 -16.81 21.95 -18.55
N PRO A 237 -18.06 21.62 -18.15
CA PRO A 237 -18.99 22.43 -17.39
C PRO A 237 -19.08 22.08 -15.89
N TYR A 238 -18.64 20.90 -15.44
CA TYR A 238 -18.88 20.44 -14.07
C TYR A 238 -17.67 19.75 -13.41
N SER A 239 -17.70 19.67 -12.08
CA SER A 239 -16.81 18.84 -11.26
C SER A 239 -17.63 17.93 -10.33
N LEU A 240 -17.05 16.83 -9.86
CA LEU A 240 -17.68 15.97 -8.85
C LEU A 240 -17.48 16.55 -7.45
N GLY A 241 -18.57 16.98 -6.82
CA GLY A 241 -18.58 17.52 -5.46
C GLY A 241 -18.92 16.47 -4.40
N ILE A 242 -18.25 16.54 -3.25
CA ILE A 242 -18.66 15.90 -2.00
C ILE A 242 -18.67 16.96 -0.90
N TYR A 243 -19.80 17.15 -0.23
CA TYR A 243 -19.94 18.02 0.93
C TYR A 243 -20.14 17.18 2.20
N SER A 244 -19.41 17.50 3.27
CA SER A 244 -19.64 16.98 4.62
C SER A 244 -20.27 18.05 5.49
N ASN A 245 -21.26 17.67 6.29
CA ASN A 245 -21.87 18.56 7.30
C ASN A 245 -21.17 18.50 8.68
N GLY A 246 -20.02 17.83 8.76
CA GLY A 246 -19.26 17.67 10.01
C GLY A 246 -19.86 16.72 11.04
N THR A 247 -20.86 15.90 10.67
CA THR A 247 -21.48 14.95 11.60
C THR A 247 -20.97 13.52 11.46
N ALA A 248 -20.03 13.23 10.55
CA ALA A 248 -19.50 11.87 10.34
C ALA A 248 -18.85 11.28 11.61
N THR A 249 -18.88 9.95 11.74
CA THR A 249 -18.11 9.24 12.77
C THR A 249 -16.62 9.29 12.45
N GLU A 250 -15.76 8.88 13.40
CA GLU A 250 -14.32 8.75 13.14
C GLU A 250 -14.00 7.71 12.06
N GLU A 251 -14.88 6.72 11.86
CA GLU A 251 -14.70 5.68 10.85
C GLU A 251 -15.44 5.99 9.54
N GLY A 252 -16.37 6.95 9.53
CA GLY A 252 -17.28 7.22 8.42
C GLY A 252 -16.68 8.06 7.29
N TYR A 253 -16.96 7.68 6.05
CA TYR A 253 -16.47 8.35 4.85
C TYR A 253 -17.44 8.20 3.67
N GLY A 254 -17.30 9.10 2.70
CA GLY A 254 -18.07 9.08 1.46
C GLY A 254 -17.16 9.10 0.24
N TYR A 255 -17.60 8.49 -0.86
CA TYR A 255 -16.83 8.53 -2.11
C TYR A 255 -17.70 8.41 -3.35
N TRP A 256 -17.22 9.00 -4.44
CA TRP A 256 -17.61 8.70 -5.80
C TRP A 256 -16.77 7.54 -6.34
N TYR A 257 -17.32 6.70 -7.21
CA TYR A 257 -16.56 5.72 -7.98
C TYR A 257 -17.11 5.48 -9.38
N LYS A 258 -16.22 5.03 -10.27
CA LYS A 258 -16.55 4.57 -11.63
C LYS A 258 -15.55 3.49 -12.06
N ASP A 259 -16.07 2.49 -12.78
CA ASP A 259 -15.27 1.41 -13.35
C ASP A 259 -14.91 1.75 -14.80
N PHE A 260 -13.67 1.48 -15.17
CA PHE A 260 -13.13 1.69 -16.51
C PHE A 260 -12.53 0.37 -16.99
N GLU A 261 -13.06 -0.14 -18.11
CA GLU A 261 -12.48 -1.30 -18.77
C GLU A 261 -11.07 -0.98 -19.25
N VAL A 262 -10.14 -1.91 -19.04
CA VAL A 262 -8.77 -1.82 -19.53
C VAL A 262 -8.41 -3.10 -20.25
N TYR A 263 -7.79 -2.99 -21.42
CA TYR A 263 -7.46 -4.14 -22.26
C TYR A 263 -6.22 -3.85 -23.10
N ASN A 264 -5.63 -4.92 -23.68
CA ASN A 264 -4.49 -4.86 -24.60
C ASN A 264 -3.21 -4.20 -24.05
N PHE A 265 -3.00 -4.18 -22.73
CA PHE A 265 -1.79 -3.64 -22.13
C PHE A 265 -0.68 -4.70 -21.97
N GLU A 266 0.58 -4.25 -21.96
CA GLU A 266 1.75 -5.09 -21.68
C GLU A 266 1.79 -5.57 -20.23
N TYR A 267 2.38 -6.75 -20.00
CA TYR A 267 2.60 -7.25 -18.64
C TYR A 267 3.43 -6.25 -17.83
N CYS A 268 2.93 -5.93 -16.64
CA CYS A 268 3.54 -4.96 -15.74
C CYS A 268 3.51 -3.51 -16.28
N ALA A 269 2.55 -3.16 -17.14
CA ALA A 269 2.22 -1.77 -17.46
C ALA A 269 1.82 -0.98 -16.20
N ASN A 270 1.91 0.34 -16.26
CA ASN A 270 1.49 1.25 -15.20
C ASN A 270 0.27 2.05 -15.65
N ILE A 271 -0.63 2.35 -14.72
CA ILE A 271 -1.72 3.31 -14.94
C ILE A 271 -1.43 4.54 -14.10
N VAL A 272 -1.47 5.71 -14.74
CA VAL A 272 -1.32 7.01 -14.08
C VAL A 272 -2.66 7.74 -14.16
N LEU A 273 -3.23 8.07 -13.00
CA LEU A 273 -4.39 8.95 -12.91
C LEU A 273 -3.90 10.35 -12.60
N LYS A 274 -4.42 11.31 -13.33
CA LYS A 274 -4.22 12.74 -13.09
C LYS A 274 -5.59 13.39 -12.90
N ALA A 275 -5.70 14.29 -11.94
CA ALA A 275 -6.94 15.05 -11.73
C ALA A 275 -6.64 16.34 -10.98
N ASN A 276 -7.54 17.31 -11.07
CA ASN A 276 -7.51 18.51 -10.26
C ASN A 276 -8.40 18.30 -9.03
N ILE A 277 -7.85 18.55 -7.84
CA ILE A 277 -8.60 18.48 -6.59
C ILE A 277 -8.66 19.86 -5.96
N ILE A 278 -9.88 20.26 -5.58
CA ILE A 278 -10.15 21.49 -4.83
C ILE A 278 -10.74 21.10 -3.48
N THR A 279 -10.27 21.70 -2.39
CA THR A 279 -10.86 21.55 -1.06
C THR A 279 -11.27 22.90 -0.52
N ASN A 280 -12.44 22.99 0.12
CA ASN A 280 -12.94 24.17 0.82
C ASN A 280 -13.19 23.82 2.30
N ASP A 281 -12.64 24.63 3.21
CA ASP A 281 -12.81 24.53 4.66
C ASP A 281 -12.35 23.21 5.32
N LEU A 282 -11.52 22.43 4.62
CA LEU A 282 -11.00 21.15 5.12
C LEU A 282 -9.94 21.35 6.22
N SER A 283 -10.38 21.54 7.46
CA SER A 283 -9.47 21.73 8.60
C SER A 283 -9.06 20.44 9.31
N SER A 284 -9.75 19.32 9.04
CA SER A 284 -9.35 17.99 9.52
C SER A 284 -9.89 16.89 8.59
N GLY A 285 -9.17 15.77 8.50
CA GLY A 285 -9.54 14.66 7.63
C GLY A 285 -8.63 14.54 6.41
N TYR A 286 -9.12 13.90 5.35
CA TYR A 286 -8.35 13.74 4.11
C TYR A 286 -9.22 13.52 2.88
N VAL A 287 -8.60 13.78 1.73
CA VAL A 287 -9.10 13.46 0.39
C VAL A 287 -8.14 12.47 -0.25
N ALA A 288 -8.65 11.50 -1.00
CA ALA A 288 -7.82 10.56 -1.72
C ALA A 288 -8.37 10.26 -3.11
N LEU A 289 -7.46 10.04 -4.06
CA LEU A 289 -7.77 9.37 -5.33
C LEU A 289 -7.21 7.96 -5.25
N VAL A 290 -8.10 6.98 -5.42
CA VAL A 290 -7.81 5.56 -5.26
C VAL A 290 -8.07 4.85 -6.59
N VAL A 291 -7.21 3.87 -6.90
CA VAL A 291 -7.37 2.95 -8.02
C VAL A 291 -7.43 1.55 -7.44
N ASP A 292 -8.54 0.87 -7.68
CA ASP A 292 -8.63 -0.57 -7.46
C ASP A 292 -8.48 -1.31 -8.78
N PHE A 293 -7.74 -2.41 -8.76
CA PHE A 293 -7.71 -3.39 -9.83
C PHE A 293 -8.84 -4.38 -9.61
N ILE A 294 -9.72 -4.50 -10.62
CA ILE A 294 -10.93 -5.30 -10.58
C ILE A 294 -10.73 -6.52 -11.49
N GLU A 295 -11.07 -7.68 -10.93
CA GLU A 295 -11.40 -8.89 -11.69
C GLU A 295 -12.90 -9.18 -11.53
N TYR A 296 -13.48 -9.97 -12.41
CA TYR A 296 -14.86 -10.42 -12.26
C TYR A 296 -14.92 -11.89 -11.86
N ASP A 297 -15.74 -12.20 -10.85
CA ASP A 297 -15.98 -13.59 -10.45
C ASP A 297 -16.81 -14.35 -11.52
N GLY A 298 -17.03 -15.66 -11.30
CA GLY A 298 -17.84 -16.47 -12.23
C GLY A 298 -19.32 -16.06 -12.35
N ALA A 299 -19.79 -15.14 -11.49
CA ALA A 299 -21.12 -14.55 -11.51
C ALA A 299 -21.10 -13.09 -11.99
N ASN A 300 -19.96 -12.61 -12.52
CA ASN A 300 -19.75 -11.26 -13.01
C ASN A 300 -19.86 -10.18 -11.91
N ASN A 301 -19.52 -10.51 -10.66
CA ASN A 301 -19.38 -9.53 -9.59
C ASN A 301 -17.94 -8.97 -9.60
N PRO A 302 -17.75 -7.65 -9.47
CA PRO A 302 -16.42 -7.05 -9.41
C PRO A 302 -15.75 -7.36 -8.06
N GLU A 303 -14.54 -7.90 -8.11
CA GLU A 303 -13.72 -8.26 -6.96
C GLU A 303 -12.40 -7.47 -6.98
N PRO A 304 -12.19 -6.51 -6.06
CA PRO A 304 -10.95 -5.76 -6.00
C PRO A 304 -9.81 -6.62 -5.45
N PHE A 305 -8.65 -6.64 -6.12
CA PHE A 305 -7.49 -7.43 -5.69
C PHE A 305 -6.17 -6.63 -5.59
N GLY A 306 -6.14 -5.40 -6.08
CA GLY A 306 -5.03 -4.46 -5.94
C GLY A 306 -5.58 -3.07 -5.65
N ARG A 307 -4.90 -2.30 -4.78
CA ARG A 307 -5.33 -0.93 -4.44
C ARG A 307 -4.12 0.00 -4.38
N TYR A 308 -4.21 1.13 -5.05
CA TYR A 308 -3.21 2.20 -5.07
C TYR A 308 -3.90 3.50 -4.75
N SER A 309 -3.27 4.35 -3.96
CA SER A 309 -3.89 5.61 -3.58
C SER A 309 -2.85 6.68 -3.34
N ASN A 310 -3.21 7.90 -3.69
CA ASN A 310 -2.55 9.08 -3.20
C ASN A 310 -3.55 9.83 -2.29
N VAL A 311 -3.05 10.54 -1.27
CA VAL A 311 -3.87 11.20 -0.24
C VAL A 311 -3.37 12.63 0.01
N ILE A 312 -4.29 13.59 0.05
CA ILE A 312 -4.09 14.91 0.67
C ILE A 312 -4.65 14.86 2.08
N GLN A 313 -3.78 15.02 3.06
CA GLN A 313 -4.17 15.37 4.43
C GLN A 313 -3.94 16.86 4.61
N ASP A 314 -5.01 17.60 4.86
CA ASP A 314 -4.90 19.02 5.15
C ASP A 314 -4.77 19.27 6.65
N ASN A 315 -3.75 20.06 7.01
CA ASN A 315 -3.49 20.57 8.35
C ASN A 315 -3.49 22.11 8.37
N THR A 316 -3.95 22.79 7.31
CA THR A 316 -3.70 24.22 7.07
C THR A 316 -4.79 25.16 7.59
N ASN A 317 -5.50 24.79 8.66
CA ASN A 317 -6.59 25.59 9.26
C ASN A 317 -7.78 25.85 8.30
N GLY A 318 -8.05 24.95 7.34
CA GLY A 318 -9.22 25.02 6.47
C GLY A 318 -9.11 26.03 5.33
N LEU A 319 -7.91 26.29 4.81
CA LEU A 319 -7.75 27.14 3.63
C LEU A 319 -8.22 26.39 2.37
N GLN A 320 -8.68 27.13 1.37
CA GLN A 320 -8.94 26.56 0.07
C GLN A 320 -7.61 26.11 -0.56
N ILE A 321 -7.55 24.84 -0.96
CA ILE A 321 -6.38 24.27 -1.62
C ILE A 321 -6.78 23.84 -3.02
N TYR A 322 -5.96 24.22 -4.00
CA TYR A 322 -5.96 23.66 -5.33
C TYR A 322 -4.71 22.79 -5.49
N ALA A 323 -4.89 21.54 -5.89
CA ALA A 323 -3.79 20.60 -6.09
C ALA A 323 -3.96 19.81 -7.40
N ASP A 324 -2.92 19.83 -8.23
CA ASP A 324 -2.75 18.85 -9.30
C ASP A 324 -2.43 17.51 -8.62
N PHE A 325 -3.28 16.52 -8.84
CA PHE A 325 -3.19 15.22 -8.24
C PHE A 325 -2.70 14.18 -9.23
N GLU A 326 -1.74 13.36 -8.81
CA GLU A 326 -1.27 12.23 -9.60
C GLU A 326 -1.18 10.98 -8.72
N THR A 327 -1.79 9.88 -9.15
CA THR A 327 -1.57 8.57 -8.52
C THR A 327 -1.15 7.57 -9.58
N THR A 328 -0.10 6.80 -9.28
CA THR A 328 0.41 5.77 -10.18
C THR A 328 0.12 4.41 -9.55
N SER A 329 -0.60 3.57 -10.28
CA SER A 329 -0.67 2.15 -9.99
C SER A 329 0.41 1.43 -10.80
N LEU A 330 1.08 0.49 -10.14
CA LEU A 330 2.26 -0.15 -10.68
C LEU A 330 1.97 -1.60 -11.06
N CYS A 331 2.45 -1.98 -12.24
CA CYS A 331 2.56 -3.36 -12.66
C CYS A 331 1.23 -4.12 -12.78
N LEU A 332 0.40 -3.72 -13.74
CA LEU A 332 -0.84 -4.41 -14.12
C LEU A 332 -0.55 -5.85 -14.53
N THR A 333 -1.48 -6.75 -14.18
CA THR A 333 -1.43 -8.16 -14.56
C THR A 333 -2.55 -8.48 -15.55
N SER A 334 -2.44 -9.59 -16.27
CA SER A 334 -3.44 -10.00 -17.28
C SER A 334 -4.84 -10.27 -16.71
N GLU A 335 -4.95 -10.37 -15.39
CA GLU A 335 -6.18 -10.58 -14.64
C GLU A 335 -6.90 -9.27 -14.30
N VAL A 336 -6.30 -8.11 -14.59
CA VAL A 336 -6.99 -6.82 -14.49
C VAL A 336 -7.95 -6.71 -15.68
N GLU A 337 -9.25 -6.79 -15.40
CA GLU A 337 -10.31 -6.63 -16.42
C GLU A 337 -10.85 -5.20 -16.44
N ALA A 338 -10.86 -4.55 -15.28
CA ALA A 338 -11.19 -3.14 -15.14
C ALA A 338 -10.36 -2.49 -14.04
N ILE A 339 -10.31 -1.16 -14.06
CA ILE A 339 -9.87 -0.36 -12.92
C ILE A 339 -11.08 0.40 -12.36
N ARG A 340 -11.19 0.45 -11.03
CA ARG A 340 -12.16 1.31 -10.35
C ARG A 340 -11.44 2.54 -9.82
N VAL A 341 -11.87 3.71 -10.27
CA VAL A 341 -11.39 4.97 -9.72
C VAL A 341 -12.34 5.40 -8.61
N LEU A 342 -11.80 5.72 -7.43
CA LEU A 342 -12.57 6.24 -6.30
C LEU A 342 -12.05 7.62 -5.90
N PHE A 343 -12.95 8.60 -5.80
CA PHE A 343 -12.68 9.92 -5.23
C PHE A 343 -13.27 9.98 -3.83
N TYR A 344 -12.38 9.94 -2.84
CA TYR A 344 -12.69 9.62 -1.46
C TYR A 344 -12.59 10.84 -0.56
N PHE A 345 -13.55 11.00 0.35
CA PHE A 345 -13.58 12.08 1.32
C PHE A 345 -13.93 11.59 2.72
N LYS A 346 -13.09 11.97 3.69
CA LYS A 346 -13.31 11.71 5.10
C LYS A 346 -13.04 12.96 5.91
N THR A 347 -14.04 13.43 6.66
CA THR A 347 -13.87 14.55 7.59
C THR A 347 -14.95 14.56 8.68
N GLN A 348 -14.64 15.13 9.84
CA GLN A 348 -15.58 15.41 10.93
C GLN A 348 -15.91 16.90 11.05
N VAL A 349 -15.50 17.71 10.08
CA VAL A 349 -15.84 19.13 9.99
C VAL A 349 -16.72 19.39 8.78
N GLU A 350 -17.38 20.54 8.78
CA GLU A 350 -18.07 21.04 7.60
C GLU A 350 -17.03 21.44 6.54
N ALA A 351 -17.08 20.81 5.37
CA ALA A 351 -16.12 21.02 4.30
C ALA A 351 -16.63 20.43 2.98
N SER A 352 -16.14 20.97 1.86
CA SER A 352 -16.43 20.46 0.51
C SER A 352 -15.16 20.11 -0.25
N VAL A 353 -15.26 19.12 -1.12
CA VAL A 353 -14.16 18.71 -2.00
C VAL A 353 -14.67 18.44 -3.40
N TYR A 354 -13.83 18.74 -4.40
CA TYR A 354 -14.19 18.68 -5.81
C TYR A 354 -13.11 17.95 -6.60
N LEU A 355 -13.52 17.07 -7.51
CA LEU A 355 -12.66 16.41 -8.50
C LEU A 355 -13.02 16.92 -9.89
N ASP A 356 -12.01 17.38 -10.62
CA ASP A 356 -12.15 17.83 -12.00
C ASP A 356 -11.00 17.28 -12.88
N ASP A 357 -11.15 17.33 -14.20
CA ASP A 357 -10.12 16.99 -15.20
C ASP A 357 -9.49 15.59 -14.98
N LEU A 358 -10.31 14.58 -14.65
CA LEU A 358 -9.78 13.23 -14.43
C LEU A 358 -9.30 12.64 -15.75
N ARG A 359 -8.01 12.32 -15.82
CA ARG A 359 -7.36 11.69 -16.96
C ARG A 359 -6.67 10.41 -16.54
N ILE A 360 -6.91 9.34 -17.30
CA ILE A 360 -6.29 8.03 -17.07
C ILE A 360 -5.35 7.74 -18.23
N GLU A 361 -4.08 7.52 -17.91
CA GLU A 361 -3.00 7.28 -18.87
C GLU A 361 -2.37 5.89 -18.65
N LEU A 362 -2.05 5.21 -19.75
CA LEU A 362 -1.34 3.93 -19.78
C LEU A 362 0.15 4.15 -20.08
N PHE A 363 1.02 3.46 -19.35
CA PHE A 363 2.47 3.49 -19.53
C PHE A 363 3.03 2.06 -19.66
N GLU A 364 3.82 1.79 -20.69
CA GLU A 364 4.28 0.44 -21.08
C GLU A 364 5.80 0.32 -21.22
#